data_AF-A0A150PDQ9-F1
#
_entry.id   AF-A0A150PDQ9-F1
#
_cell.length_a   1.000
_cell.length_b   1.000
_cell.length_c   1.000
_cell.angle_alpha   90.00
_cell.angle_beta   90.00
_cell.angle_gamma   90.00
#
_symmetry.space_group_name_H-M   'P 1'
#
loop_
_entity.id
_entity.type
_entity.pdbx_description
1 polymer ?
#
loop_
_entity_poly.entity_id
_entity_poly.type
_entity_poly.pdbx_seq_one_letter_code
_entity_poly.pdbx_strand_id
1 'polypeptide(L)'
;MSGEPLSEREFDAVADRSLRALDRAINEIPDGVEADLQSGILTLEFEDGVKYVVNSHRAARQIWMAAERAAWHFDYQPSEARWVAQRTGDELWSTVEGVLSRKLGRAVKLER
;
A
#
# COMPACT_ATOMS: atom_id res chain seq x y z
N MET A 1 23.68 9.10 7.24
CA MET A 1 24.25 7.73 7.16
C MET A 1 23.31 6.92 6.29
N SER A 2 23.74 6.59 5.07
CA SER A 2 23.03 5.63 4.22
C SER A 2 23.28 4.25 4.82
N GLY A 3 22.30 3.73 5.57
CA GLY A 3 22.31 2.33 6.02
C GLY A 3 22.35 1.40 4.81
N GLU A 4 22.93 0.22 4.97
CA GLU A 4 22.93 -0.78 3.92
C GLU A 4 21.50 -1.01 3.40
N PRO A 5 21.32 -1.15 2.07
CA PRO A 5 20.03 -1.50 1.52
C PRO A 5 19.56 -2.82 2.12
N LEU A 6 18.28 -2.92 2.44
CA LEU A 6 17.66 -4.15 2.95
C LEU A 6 18.09 -5.36 2.12
N SER A 7 18.48 -6.45 2.77
CA SER A 7 18.58 -7.73 2.07
C SER A 7 17.24 -8.10 1.45
N GLU A 8 17.24 -8.96 0.43
CA GLU A 8 15.99 -9.38 -0.22
C GLU A 8 15.02 -10.02 0.76
N ARG A 9 15.54 -10.82 1.70
CA ARG A 9 14.74 -11.47 2.75
C ARG A 9 14.11 -10.46 3.70
N GLU A 10 14.86 -9.42 4.10
CA GLU A 10 14.31 -8.36 4.96
C GLU A 10 13.25 -7.54 4.23
N PHE A 11 13.50 -7.21 2.96
CA PHE A 11 12.50 -6.55 2.12
C PHE A 11 11.22 -7.37 2.04
N ASP A 12 11.31 -8.67 1.72
CA ASP A 12 10.14 -9.55 1.62
C ASP A 12 9.34 -9.57 2.92
N ALA A 13 10.00 -9.74 4.06
CA ALA A 13 9.36 -9.83 5.36
C ALA A 13 8.64 -8.52 5.74
N VAL A 14 9.24 -7.37 5.40
CA VAL A 14 8.63 -6.06 5.64
C VAL A 14 7.49 -5.78 4.67
N ALA A 15 7.65 -6.07 3.38
CA ALA A 15 6.62 -5.88 2.37
C ALA A 15 5.40 -6.76 2.63
N ASP A 16 5.59 -8.06 2.91
CA ASP A 16 4.51 -8.99 3.24
C ASP A 16 3.73 -8.52 4.47
N ARG A 17 4.45 -8.15 5.55
CA ARG A 17 3.81 -7.61 6.76
C ARG A 17 2.98 -6.36 6.47
N SER A 18 3.50 -5.43 5.68
CA SER A 18 2.80 -4.19 5.32
C SER A 18 1.57 -4.44 4.45
N LEU A 19 1.66 -5.30 3.44
CA LEU A 19 0.53 -5.63 2.57
C LEU A 19 -0.56 -6.39 3.33
N ARG A 20 -0.20 -7.33 4.22
CA ARG A 20 -1.17 -8.02 5.09
C ARG A 20 -1.86 -7.09 6.08
N ALA A 21 -1.16 -6.07 6.57
CA ALA A 21 -1.75 -5.08 7.46
C ALA A 21 -2.78 -4.22 6.72
N LEU A 22 -2.45 -3.77 5.50
CA LEU A 22 -3.39 -3.06 4.63
C LEU A 22 -4.59 -3.93 4.26
N ASP A 23 -4.36 -5.18 3.83
CA ASP A 23 -5.40 -6.16 3.51
C ASP A 23 -6.43 -6.29 4.63
N ARG A 24 -5.96 -6.55 5.86
CA ARG A 24 -6.85 -6.60 7.03
C ARG A 24 -7.58 -5.29 7.26
N ALA A 25 -6.86 -4.18 7.32
CA ALA A 25 -7.46 -2.88 7.65
C ALA A 25 -8.51 -2.43 6.62
N ILE A 26 -8.31 -2.73 5.33
CA ILE A 26 -9.26 -2.40 4.28
C ILE A 26 -10.50 -3.30 4.37
N ASN A 27 -10.34 -4.59 4.68
CA ASN A 27 -11.47 -5.51 4.84
C ASN A 27 -12.30 -5.28 6.11
N GLU A 28 -11.86 -4.43 7.04
CA GLU A 28 -12.69 -3.94 8.16
C GLU A 28 -13.64 -2.80 7.72
N ILE A 29 -13.49 -2.27 6.50
CA ILE A 29 -14.44 -1.31 5.95
C ILE A 29 -15.73 -2.06 5.60
N PRO A 30 -16.90 -1.65 6.14
CA PRO A 30 -18.12 -2.46 6.04
C PRO A 30 -18.72 -2.57 4.62
N ASP A 31 -18.43 -1.62 3.74
CA ASP A 31 -19.01 -1.55 2.39
C ASP A 31 -18.13 -0.79 1.37
N GLY A 32 -18.36 -1.06 0.09
CA GLY A 32 -17.80 -0.30 -1.04
C GLY A 32 -16.43 -0.74 -1.55
N VAL A 33 -15.67 -1.55 -0.81
CA VAL A 33 -14.37 -2.07 -1.24
C VAL A 33 -14.06 -3.42 -0.58
N GLU A 34 -13.49 -4.34 -1.35
CA GLU A 34 -12.93 -5.60 -0.85
C GLU A 34 -11.45 -5.67 -1.22
N ALA A 35 -10.61 -6.18 -0.31
CA ALA A 35 -9.19 -6.38 -0.56
C ALA A 35 -8.84 -7.87 -0.63
N ASP A 36 -8.07 -8.25 -1.64
CA ASP A 36 -7.56 -9.61 -1.82
C ASP A 36 -6.03 -9.60 -2.04
N LEU A 37 -5.30 -10.25 -1.13
CA LEU A 37 -3.85 -10.35 -1.17
C LEU A 37 -3.39 -11.71 -1.72
N GLN A 38 -2.80 -11.70 -2.91
CA GLN A 38 -2.23 -12.89 -3.53
C GLN A 38 -0.80 -12.66 -4.00
N SER A 39 0.13 -13.49 -3.53
CA SER A 39 1.54 -13.49 -3.98
C SER A 39 2.21 -12.09 -3.97
N GLY A 40 1.91 -11.27 -2.95
CA GLY A 40 2.46 -9.93 -2.82
C GLY A 40 1.79 -8.87 -3.70
N ILE A 41 0.61 -9.18 -4.26
CA ILE A 41 -0.27 -8.26 -4.99
C ILE A 41 -1.56 -8.13 -4.19
N LEU A 42 -1.83 -6.94 -3.67
CA LEU A 42 -3.06 -6.57 -3.01
C LEU A 42 -3.98 -5.88 -4.02
N THR A 43 -5.08 -6.53 -4.37
CA THR A 43 -6.10 -5.97 -5.27
C THR A 43 -7.25 -5.43 -4.46
N LEU A 44 -7.63 -4.17 -4.70
CA LEU A 44 -8.78 -3.52 -4.09
C LEU A 44 -9.87 -3.44 -5.16
N GLU A 45 -10.97 -4.15 -4.97
CA GLU A 45 -12.10 -4.19 -5.89
C GLU A 45 -13.28 -3.41 -5.34
N PHE A 46 -13.82 -2.50 -6.14
CA PHE A 46 -14.97 -1.67 -5.78
C PHE A 46 -16.24 -2.21 -6.42
N GLU A 47 -17.41 -1.84 -5.88
CA GLU A 47 -18.72 -2.31 -6.36
C GLU A 47 -19.00 -1.96 -7.83
N ASP A 48 -18.38 -0.90 -8.35
CA ASP A 48 -18.49 -0.49 -9.76
C ASP A 48 -17.50 -1.21 -10.69
N GLY A 49 -16.78 -2.22 -10.19
CA GLY A 49 -15.82 -3.04 -10.94
C GLY A 49 -14.47 -2.37 -11.20
N VAL A 50 -14.26 -1.14 -10.75
CA VAL A 50 -12.93 -0.52 -10.75
C VAL A 50 -12.02 -1.30 -9.81
N LYS A 51 -10.73 -1.38 -10.15
CA LYS A 51 -9.71 -1.99 -9.30
C LYS A 51 -8.55 -1.04 -9.06
N TYR A 52 -8.07 -1.00 -7.83
CA TYR A 52 -6.75 -0.45 -7.48
C TYR A 52 -5.83 -1.60 -7.10
N VAL A 53 -4.52 -1.40 -7.29
CA VAL A 53 -3.53 -2.45 -7.01
C VAL A 53 -2.40 -1.85 -6.18
N VAL A 54 -2.02 -2.55 -5.10
CA VAL A 54 -0.83 -2.28 -4.30
C VAL A 54 0.04 -3.54 -4.31
N ASN A 55 1.27 -3.50 -4.81
CA ASN A 55 2.10 -4.70 -4.91
C ASN A 55 3.54 -4.49 -4.42
N SER A 56 4.11 -5.57 -3.88
CA SER A 56 5.55 -5.64 -3.62
C SER A 56 6.31 -5.76 -4.95
N HIS A 57 7.40 -5.01 -5.09
CA HIS A 57 8.25 -5.03 -6.27
C HIS A 57 9.69 -5.35 -5.86
N ARG A 58 9.99 -6.64 -5.67
CA ARG A 58 11.26 -7.16 -5.12
C ARG A 58 12.51 -6.60 -5.80
N ALA A 59 12.54 -6.57 -7.14
CA ALA A 59 13.70 -6.07 -7.89
C ALA A 59 14.04 -4.60 -7.55
N ALA A 60 13.02 -3.80 -7.21
CA ALA A 60 13.17 -2.40 -6.82
C ALA A 60 13.25 -2.20 -5.30
N ARG A 61 12.94 -3.24 -4.50
CA ARG A 61 12.74 -3.15 -3.04
C ARG A 61 11.72 -2.07 -2.64
N GLN A 62 10.63 -1.98 -3.40
CA GLN A 62 9.57 -0.98 -3.22
C GLN A 62 8.20 -1.64 -3.07
N ILE A 63 7.26 -0.88 -2.52
CA ILE A 63 5.83 -1.13 -2.72
C ILE A 63 5.35 -0.16 -3.79
N TRP A 64 4.63 -0.66 -4.78
CA TRP A 64 4.03 0.15 -5.85
C TRP A 64 2.52 0.20 -5.66
N MET A 65 1.90 1.31 -6.04
CA MET A 65 0.45 1.45 -6.07
C MET A 65 0.00 2.07 -7.38
N ALA A 66 -1.05 1.53 -7.98
CA ALA A 66 -1.76 2.10 -9.12
C ALA A 66 -3.23 2.34 -8.75
N ALA A 67 -3.64 3.61 -8.77
CA ALA A 67 -4.99 4.06 -8.44
C ALA A 67 -5.30 5.39 -9.15
N GLU A 68 -6.56 5.64 -9.51
CA GLU A 68 -7.01 6.94 -10.05
C GLU A 68 -6.19 7.49 -11.25
N ARG A 69 -5.68 6.61 -12.12
CA ARG A 69 -4.77 6.97 -13.24
C ARG A 69 -3.42 7.56 -12.79
N ALA A 70 -3.07 7.38 -11.52
CA ALA A 70 -1.79 7.73 -10.93
C ALA A 70 -1.06 6.48 -10.44
N ALA A 71 0.25 6.63 -10.24
CA ALA A 71 1.10 5.59 -9.67
C ALA A 71 2.06 6.17 -8.64
N TRP A 72 2.32 5.38 -7.60
CA TRP A 72 3.26 5.69 -6.53
C TRP A 72 4.27 4.57 -6.39
N HIS A 73 5.51 4.92 -6.08
CA HIS A 73 6.57 3.97 -5.73
C HIS A 73 7.09 4.36 -4.36
N PHE A 74 6.85 3.52 -3.37
CA PHE A 74 7.21 3.78 -1.99
C PHE A 74 8.48 3.00 -1.62
N ASP A 75 9.45 3.73 -1.06
CA ASP A 75 10.64 3.16 -0.46
C ASP A 75 10.42 2.97 1.04
N TYR A 76 10.94 1.87 1.59
CA TYR A 76 10.88 1.64 3.02
C TYR A 76 11.88 2.54 3.75
N GLN A 77 11.43 3.18 4.83
CA GLN A 77 12.26 3.96 5.75
C GLN A 77 12.38 3.20 7.08
N PRO A 78 13.49 2.45 7.32
CA PRO A 78 13.62 1.60 8.50
C PRO A 78 13.53 2.34 9.83
N SER A 79 14.02 3.58 9.91
CA SER A 79 14.01 4.40 11.12
C SER A 79 12.61 4.73 11.63
N GLU A 80 11.64 4.76 10.73
CA GLU A 80 10.25 5.16 11.02
C GLU A 80 9.24 4.04 10.72
N ALA A 81 9.74 2.86 10.29
CA ALA A 81 8.96 1.70 9.89
C ALA A 81 7.80 2.03 8.92
N ARG A 82 8.04 2.95 7.98
CA ARG A 82 7.02 3.45 7.03
C ARG A 82 7.49 3.37 5.59
N TRP A 83 6.55 3.47 4.67
CA TRP A 83 6.77 3.46 3.23
C TRP A 83 6.47 4.85 2.67
N VAL A 84 7.44 5.46 1.97
CA VAL A 84 7.34 6.85 1.51
C VAL A 84 7.70 6.96 0.03
N ALA A 85 6.88 7.66 -0.73
CA ALA A 85 7.15 7.94 -2.14
C ALA A 85 8.20 9.04 -2.26
N GLN A 86 9.40 8.72 -2.73
CA GLN A 86 10.51 9.69 -2.80
C GLN A 86 10.19 10.96 -3.59
N ARG A 87 9.33 10.87 -4.60
CA ARG A 87 9.00 12.00 -5.49
C ARG A 87 8.10 13.03 -4.84
N THR A 88 7.21 12.62 -3.95
CA THR A 88 6.13 13.48 -3.40
C THR A 88 6.22 13.63 -1.89
N GLY A 89 6.91 12.71 -1.20
CA GLY A 89 6.90 12.60 0.26
C GLY A 89 5.65 11.91 0.80
N ASP A 90 4.77 11.41 -0.06
CA ASP A 90 3.53 10.75 0.35
C ASP A 90 3.83 9.44 1.09
N GLU A 91 3.11 9.19 2.17
CA GLU A 91 3.22 7.96 2.96
C GLU A 91 2.15 6.95 2.52
N LEU A 92 2.51 5.66 2.45
CA LEU A 92 1.67 4.60 1.86
C LEU A 92 0.25 4.55 2.43
N TRP A 93 0.08 4.46 3.75
CA TRP A 93 -1.25 4.35 4.35
C TRP A 93 -2.06 5.62 4.15
N SER A 94 -1.45 6.78 4.37
CA SER A 94 -2.10 8.08 4.16
C SER A 94 -2.56 8.24 2.70
N THR A 95 -1.79 7.70 1.76
CA THR A 95 -2.15 7.66 0.34
C THR A 95 -3.32 6.71 0.09
N VAL A 96 -3.30 5.50 0.66
CA VAL A 96 -4.39 4.51 0.57
C VAL A 96 -5.69 5.09 1.16
N GLU A 97 -5.64 5.67 2.35
CA GLU A 97 -6.79 6.36 2.96
C GLU A 97 -7.34 7.46 2.06
N GLY A 98 -6.45 8.25 1.43
CA GLY A 98 -6.83 9.32 0.52
C GLY A 98 -7.53 8.82 -0.73
N VAL A 99 -6.99 7.80 -1.42
CA VAL A 99 -7.61 7.23 -2.63
C VAL A 99 -8.93 6.53 -2.29
N LEU A 100 -8.99 5.80 -1.18
CA LEU A 100 -10.23 5.17 -0.70
C LEU A 100 -11.28 6.23 -0.37
N SER A 101 -10.89 7.29 0.33
CA SER A 101 -11.83 8.34 0.72
C SER A 101 -12.46 9.03 -0.50
N ARG A 102 -11.64 9.32 -1.53
CA ARG A 102 -12.12 9.91 -2.78
C ARG A 102 -13.02 8.94 -3.54
N LYS A 103 -12.60 7.68 -3.65
CA LYS A 103 -13.33 6.66 -4.41
C LYS A 103 -14.67 6.28 -3.77
N LEU A 104 -14.73 6.18 -2.44
CA LEU A 104 -15.96 5.87 -1.70
C LEU A 104 -16.83 7.10 -1.41
N GLY A 105 -16.32 8.31 -1.67
CA GLY A 105 -17.05 9.56 -1.40
C GLY A 105 -17.27 9.86 0.09
N ARG A 106 -16.54 9.19 0.99
CA ARG A 106 -16.60 9.37 2.45
C ARG A 106 -15.22 9.28 3.07
N ALA A 107 -15.02 9.91 4.22
CA ALA A 107 -13.74 9.81 4.92
C ALA A 107 -13.45 8.35 5.33
N VAL A 108 -12.26 7.86 4.98
CA VAL A 108 -11.73 6.56 5.38
C VAL A 108 -10.52 6.78 6.27
N LYS A 109 -10.52 6.08 7.41
CA LYS A 109 -9.37 5.97 8.31
C LYS A 109 -9.14 4.50 8.60
N LEU A 110 -7.91 4.05 8.37
CA LEU A 110 -7.53 2.66 8.54
C LEU A 110 -6.85 2.50 9.90
N GLU A 111 -7.25 1.49 10.66
CA GLU A 111 -6.60 1.13 11.91
C GLU A 111 -5.31 0.33 11.61
N ARG A 112 -4.20 0.71 12.26
CA ARG A 112 -2.86 0.13 12.06
C ARG A 112 -2.52 -0.96 13.05
#